data_AF-A0A120II52-F1
#
_entry.id   AF-A0A120II52-F1
#
_cell.length_a   1.000
_cell.length_b   1.000
_cell.length_c   1.000
_cell.angle_alpha   90.00
_cell.angle_beta   90.00
_cell.angle_gamma   90.00
#
_symmetry.space_group_name_H-M   'P 1'
#
loop_
_entity.id
_entity.type
_entity.pdbx_description
1 polymer ?
#
loop_
_entity_poly.entity_id
_entity_poly.type
_entity_poly.pdbx_seq_one_letter_code
_entity_poly.pdbx_strand_id
1 'polypeptide(L)'
;MPRLKAISAKMAEMQGALAEQDWEQLLTLDAQFAALLSGHAWSEQEQQALQNVHSAYATMQEACRLATKELADKLAQFAEQRDASLAYAAEAL
;
A
#
# COMPACT_ATOMS: atom_id res chain seq x y z
N MET A 1 -27.70 -5.98 1.31
CA MET A 1 -26.87 -5.95 0.08
C MET A 1 -26.03 -4.69 -0.20
N PRO A 2 -26.26 -3.47 0.36
CA PRO A 2 -25.42 -2.31 0.02
C PRO A 2 -24.00 -2.37 0.59
N ARG A 3 -23.81 -3.00 1.77
CA ARG A 3 -22.51 -3.06 2.47
C ARG A 3 -21.47 -3.93 1.77
N LEU A 4 -21.86 -5.11 1.28
CA LEU A 4 -21.01 -5.98 0.47
C LEU A 4 -20.49 -5.29 -0.79
N LYS A 5 -21.36 -4.55 -1.49
CA LYS A 5 -20.96 -3.76 -2.67
C LYS A 5 -19.97 -2.66 -2.30
N ALA A 6 -20.17 -1.99 -1.16
CA ALA A 6 -19.24 -0.97 -0.67
C ALA A 6 -17.87 -1.57 -0.31
N ILE A 7 -17.84 -2.75 0.32
CA ILE A 7 -16.59 -3.49 0.61
C ILE A 7 -15.86 -3.82 -0.69
N SER A 8 -16.53 -4.46 -1.65
CA SER A 8 -15.90 -4.83 -2.93
C SER A 8 -15.44 -3.63 -3.73
N ALA A 9 -16.20 -2.54 -3.74
CA ALA A 9 -15.81 -1.30 -4.41
C ALA A 9 -14.56 -0.68 -3.78
N LYS A 10 -14.50 -0.57 -2.45
CA LYS A 10 -13.30 -0.06 -1.79
C LYS A 10 -12.08 -0.93 -1.97
N MET A 11 -12.24 -2.25 -1.98
CA MET A 11 -11.14 -3.15 -2.33
C MET A 11 -10.60 -2.91 -3.74
N ALA A 12 -11.48 -2.66 -4.72
CA ALA A 12 -11.06 -2.35 -6.08
C ALA A 12 -10.34 -1.00 -6.17
N GLU A 13 -10.83 0.03 -5.46
CA GLU A 13 -10.16 1.33 -5.38
C GLU A 13 -8.77 1.22 -4.74
N MET A 14 -8.64 0.43 -3.67
CA MET A 14 -7.36 0.17 -3.00
C MET A 14 -6.37 -0.57 -3.91
N GLN A 15 -6.83 -1.54 -4.70
CA GLN A 15 -6.01 -2.21 -5.70
C GLN A 15 -5.57 -1.28 -6.82
N GLY A 16 -6.43 -0.35 -7.25
CA GLY A 16 -6.08 0.70 -8.21
C GLY A 16 -4.98 1.63 -7.68
N ALA A 17 -5.17 2.16 -6.47
CA ALA A 17 -4.17 3.01 -5.81
C ALA A 17 -2.83 2.28 -5.63
N LEU A 18 -2.86 0.97 -5.32
CA LEU A 18 -1.64 0.16 -5.23
C LEU A 18 -0.93 0.02 -6.58
N ALA A 19 -1.67 -0.23 -7.65
CA ALA A 19 -1.12 -0.37 -9.00
C ALA A 19 -0.49 0.95 -9.49
N GLU A 20 -1.08 2.08 -9.13
CA GLU A 20 -0.58 3.42 -9.42
C GLU A 20 0.52 3.88 -8.45
N GLN A 21 0.83 3.10 -7.41
CA GLN A 21 1.73 3.47 -6.31
C GLN A 21 1.34 4.78 -5.62
N ASP A 22 0.05 5.10 -5.60
CA ASP A 22 -0.51 6.26 -4.91
C ASP A 22 -0.67 5.95 -3.41
N TRP A 23 0.46 6.04 -2.69
CA TRP A 23 0.53 5.69 -1.27
C TRP A 23 -0.34 6.58 -0.37
N GLU A 24 -0.53 7.84 -0.75
CA GLU A 24 -1.36 8.79 0.01
C GLU A 24 -2.85 8.45 -0.12
N GLN A 25 -3.28 8.14 -1.33
CA GLN A 25 -4.64 7.63 -1.57
C GLN A 25 -4.85 6.29 -0.87
N LEU A 26 -3.84 5.41 -0.85
CA LEU A 26 -3.92 4.11 -0.20
C LEU A 26 -4.13 4.24 1.32
N LEU A 27 -3.43 5.16 1.99
CA LEU A 27 -3.64 5.50 3.40
C LEU A 27 -5.05 6.04 3.68
N THR A 28 -5.54 6.90 2.79
CA THR A 28 -6.88 7.47 2.91
C THR A 28 -7.96 6.40 2.77
N LEU A 29 -7.79 5.49 1.80
CA LEU A 29 -8.72 4.38 1.56
C LEU A 29 -8.69 3.36 2.70
N ASP A 30 -7.52 3.06 3.27
CA ASP A 30 -7.39 2.17 4.44
C ASP A 30 -8.20 2.67 5.64
N ALA A 31 -8.10 3.96 5.97
CA ALA A 31 -8.89 4.56 7.04
C ALA A 31 -10.41 4.50 6.78
N GLN A 32 -10.84 4.78 5.54
CA GLN A 32 -12.24 4.65 5.15
C GLN A 32 -12.74 3.21 5.23
N PHE A 33 -11.87 2.25 4.87
CA PHE A 33 -12.18 0.85 4.90
C PHE A 33 -12.30 0.31 6.32
N ALA A 34 -11.40 0.69 7.23
CA ALA A 34 -11.49 0.38 8.65
C ALA A 34 -12.80 0.89 9.27
N ALA A 35 -13.22 2.11 8.92
CA ALA A 35 -14.52 2.65 9.34
C ALA A 35 -15.70 1.81 8.81
N LEU A 36 -15.63 1.34 7.56
CA LEU A 36 -16.66 0.51 6.94
C LEU A 36 -16.79 -0.88 7.62
N LEU A 37 -15.68 -1.41 8.13
CA LEU A 37 -15.62 -2.67 8.88
C LEU A 37 -16.08 -2.50 10.33
N SER A 38 -16.03 -1.30 10.90
CA SER A 38 -16.50 -1.01 12.25
C SER A 38 -18.04 -1.02 12.33
N GLY A 39 -18.63 -2.19 12.59
CA GLY A 39 -20.08 -2.34 12.75
C GLY A 39 -20.44 -3.79 13.09
N HIS A 40 -21.20 -3.98 14.18
CA HIS A 40 -21.32 -5.27 14.86
C HIS A 40 -22.52 -6.07 14.32
N ALA A 41 -22.31 -7.38 14.16
CA ALA A 41 -23.12 -8.39 13.48
C ALA A 41 -22.94 -8.45 11.95
N TRP A 42 -22.11 -9.40 11.50
CA TRP A 42 -21.96 -9.78 10.11
C TRP A 42 -22.80 -11.02 9.84
N SER A 43 -23.54 -11.02 8.74
CA SER A 43 -24.20 -12.22 8.21
C SER A 43 -23.17 -13.23 7.67
N GLU A 44 -23.54 -14.50 7.51
CA GLU A 44 -22.67 -15.54 6.92
C GLU A 44 -22.13 -15.16 5.54
N GLN A 45 -22.96 -14.56 4.67
CA GLN A 45 -22.51 -14.07 3.37
C GLN A 45 -21.47 -12.95 3.48
N GLU A 46 -21.58 -12.11 4.50
CA GLU A 46 -20.59 -11.05 4.76
C GLU A 46 -19.31 -11.61 5.37
N GLN A 47 -19.36 -12.69 6.14
CA GLN A 47 -18.15 -13.37 6.62
C GLN A 47 -17.30 -13.93 5.49
N GLN A 48 -17.91 -14.51 4.44
CA GLN A 48 -17.15 -14.95 3.26
C GLN A 48 -16.49 -13.77 2.53
N ALA A 49 -17.18 -12.64 2.43
CA ALA A 49 -16.60 -11.43 1.85
C ALA A 49 -15.44 -10.87 2.69
N LEU A 50 -15.52 -10.95 4.02
CA LEU A 50 -14.43 -10.58 4.93
C LEU A 50 -13.19 -11.47 4.75
N GLN A 51 -13.37 -12.76 4.49
CA GLN A 51 -12.22 -13.64 4.19
C GLN A 51 -11.52 -13.23 2.90
N ASN A 52 -12.27 -12.87 1.86
CA ASN A 52 -11.70 -12.38 0.59
C ASN A 52 -10.98 -11.04 0.76
N VAL A 53 -11.50 -10.17 1.63
CA VAL A 53 -10.85 -8.91 2.02
C VAL A 53 -9.53 -9.18 2.73
N HIS A 54 -9.51 -10.13 3.67
CA HIS A 54 -8.31 -10.45 4.44
C HIS A 54 -7.18 -10.98 3.53
N SER A 55 -7.49 -11.87 2.59
CA SER A 55 -6.48 -12.39 1.65
C SER A 55 -5.94 -11.30 0.70
N ALA A 56 -6.80 -10.37 0.27
CA ALA A 56 -6.40 -9.25 -0.54
C ALA A 56 -5.50 -8.27 0.24
N TYR A 57 -5.81 -7.98 1.50
CA TYR A 57 -4.95 -7.17 2.38
C TYR A 57 -3.56 -7.78 2.55
N ALA A 58 -3.45 -9.10 2.74
CA ALA A 58 -2.16 -9.77 2.83
C ALA A 58 -1.32 -9.57 1.56
N THR A 59 -1.95 -9.67 0.39
CA THR A 59 -1.29 -9.39 -0.90
C THR A 59 -0.84 -7.94 -1.01
N MET A 60 -1.69 -6.99 -0.61
CA MET A 60 -1.35 -5.57 -0.61
C MET A 60 -0.19 -5.24 0.33
N GLN A 61 -0.17 -5.84 1.52
CA GLN A 61 0.90 -5.64 2.50
C GLN A 61 2.26 -6.11 1.95
N GLU A 62 2.28 -7.25 1.26
CA GLU A 62 3.50 -7.74 0.62
C GLU A 62 3.97 -6.83 -0.52
N ALA A 63 3.04 -6.30 -1.32
CA ALA A 63 3.36 -5.33 -2.36
C ALA A 63 3.97 -4.03 -1.79
N CYS A 64 3.39 -3.49 -0.71
CA CYS A 64 3.94 -2.33 0.00
C CYS A 64 5.34 -2.63 0.59
N ARG A 65 5.55 -3.83 1.11
CA ARG A 65 6.87 -4.26 1.64
C ARG A 65 7.92 -4.29 0.54
N LEU A 66 7.60 -4.85 -0.63
CA LEU A 66 8.49 -4.89 -1.79
C LEU A 66 8.82 -3.48 -2.29
N ALA A 67 7.82 -2.61 -2.43
CA ALA A 67 8.02 -1.22 -2.83
C ALA A 67 8.92 -0.45 -1.85
N THR A 68 8.74 -0.67 -0.55
CA THR A 68 9.60 -0.07 0.49
C THR A 68 11.05 -0.53 0.36
N LYS A 69 11.27 -1.82 0.09
CA LYS A 69 12.61 -2.35 -0.14
C LYS A 69 13.25 -1.73 -1.38
N GLU A 70 12.53 -1.66 -2.49
CA GLU A 70 13.03 -1.06 -3.73
C GLU A 70 13.38 0.43 -3.54
N LEU A 71 12.58 1.17 -2.76
CA LEU A 71 12.88 2.56 -2.42
C LEU A 71 14.15 2.67 -1.58
N ALA A 72 14.33 1.81 -0.58
CA ALA A 72 15.53 1.79 0.25
C ALA A 72 16.80 1.50 -0.58
N ASP A 73 16.71 0.54 -1.50
CA ASP A 73 17.81 0.19 -2.40
C ASP A 73 18.17 1.38 -3.32
N LYS A 74 17.17 2.10 -3.86
CA LYS A 74 17.39 3.32 -4.67
C LYS A 74 18.02 4.46 -3.86
N LEU A 75 17.58 4.66 -2.62
CA LEU A 75 18.16 5.68 -1.73
C LEU A 75 19.63 5.39 -1.41
N ALA A 76 19.99 4.13 -1.20
CA ALA A 76 21.37 3.71 -1.00
C ALA A 76 22.24 4.03 -2.24
N GLN A 77 21.74 3.71 -3.45
CA GLN A 77 22.43 4.04 -4.70
C GLN A 77 22.65 5.55 -4.87
N PHE A 78 21.65 6.38 -4.54
CA PHE A 78 21.82 7.83 -4.60
C PHE A 78 22.81 8.36 -3.57
N ALA A 79 22.87 7.77 -2.38
CA ALA A 79 23.88 8.13 -1.38
C ALA A 79 25.30 7.81 -1.88
N GLU A 80 25.52 6.63 -2.45
CA GLU A 80 26.80 6.24 -3.04
C GLU A 80 27.22 7.17 -4.19
N GLN A 81 26.29 7.52 -5.08
CA GLN A 81 26.56 8.46 -6.18
C GLN A 81 26.89 9.87 -5.68
N ARG A 82 26.19 10.35 -4.66
CA ARG A 82 26.48 11.63 -4.01
C ARG A 82 27.88 11.63 -3.43
N ASP A 83 28.22 10.59 -2.67
CA ASP A 83 29.52 10.50 -2.00
C ASP A 83 30.66 10.39 -3.03
N ALA A 84 30.48 9.63 -4.11
CA ALA A 84 31.41 9.60 -5.24
C ALA A 84 31.58 10.97 -5.93
N SER A 85 30.47 11.71 -6.12
CA SER A 85 30.50 13.05 -6.72
C SER A 85 31.24 14.05 -5.83
N LEU A 86 31.05 13.96 -4.50
CA LEU A 86 31.76 14.78 -3.52
C LEU A 86 33.25 14.46 -3.48
N ALA A 87 33.62 13.18 -3.53
CA ALA A 87 35.03 12.75 -3.57
C ALA A 87 35.74 13.29 -4.83
N TYR A 88 35.09 13.18 -5.99
CA TYR A 88 35.64 13.72 -7.25
C TYR A 88 35.82 15.25 -7.20
N ALA A 89 34.86 15.98 -6.61
CA ALA A 89 34.97 17.42 -6.44
C ALA A 89 36.07 17.83 -5.45
N ALA A 90 36.34 17.02 -4.42
CA ALA A 90 37.40 17.25 -3.45
C ALA A 90 38.81 16.99 -4.02
N GLU A 91 38.95 16.07 -4.98
CA GLU A 91 40.20 15.80 -5.69
C GLU A 91 40.51 16.81 -6.80
N ALA A 92 39.52 17.59 -7.24
CA ALA A 92 39.65 18.61 -8.28
C ALA A 92 40.08 20.01 -7.76
N LEU A 93 40.30 20.15 -6.44
CA LEU A 93 40.80 21.34 -5.75
C LEU A 93 42.26 21.17 -5.32
#